data_AF-A0AB74HT03-F1
#
_entry.id   AF-A0AB74HT03-F1
#
_cell.length_a   1.000
_cell.length_b   1.000
_cell.length_c   1.000
_cell.angle_alpha   90.00
_cell.angle_beta   90.00
_cell.angle_gamma   90.00
#
_symmetry.space_group_name_H-M   'P 1'
#
loop_
_entity.id
_entity.type
_entity.pdbx_description
1 polymer ?
#
loop_
_entity_poly.entity_id
_entity_poly.type
_entity_poly.pdbx_seq_one_letter_code
_entity_poly.pdbx_strand_id
1 'polypeptide(L)'
;MTSVKKKTLLFLFPFLFLLIGGCVRIEYDATVHYDQSVTLETTYAFRDHPVMKLLNLRLDWETWKQQANDNGYATRDYSSEDDYEGMVLKKTFKNVDELQNIKQEWKTGPAGVLVPPDVEFDVQKEDGIWFDSYVLKTNLDLRLDRVDLPGVNLSGSPKELAERYIRQADIRFNLTVPTGVFVEDGTGLDPRSMKQVEWQVYGGRQNNMMLVAHVPNVKAWIITIVVALIASVTAFFVWRRSRKNVGNPDRTSIRSRVLGMLIILLALAIIIVTVREELTNDRKVEAIRQAAQTDEFIPTFAVHGLLGTDRTFLRFSQYMEQRGLAKDGALCTVTAKGAVDCVINDYSSNRPIVRIEYEDAEASLNNQTKWLNLAIEEYKAERNRSFDRMYVIGHSMGGVAAANYILNQDEYIVDKLVTFDSPFAGTRLANFGLSASNFGVNTGSPAIRDLSPSSDGLKSFQAKLETWPRSVQVYSFSGRGGEFNLIEPSSSLLLEEYTNNIGTETVPYDHFSLHRKTDVLRETGEFLYEYSNEFNPVETQ
;
A
#
# COMPACT_ATOMS: atom_id res chain seq x y z
N MET A 1 8.35 59.73 15.88
CA MET A 1 9.46 59.22 15.06
C MET A 1 9.83 57.84 15.59
N THR A 2 9.15 56.76 15.18
CA THR A 2 9.42 55.93 13.97
C THR A 2 10.84 55.34 14.01
N SER A 3 11.01 54.06 14.35
CA SER A 3 10.70 52.86 13.54
C SER A 3 11.98 52.27 12.95
N VAL A 4 12.72 51.52 13.76
CA VAL A 4 13.62 50.45 13.29
C VAL A 4 13.71 49.43 14.42
N LYS A 5 13.10 48.24 14.26
CA LYS A 5 13.35 46.95 14.98
C LYS A 5 12.14 45.98 14.94
N LYS A 6 11.50 45.81 13.78
CA LYS A 6 10.42 44.78 13.62
C LYS A 6 10.38 44.08 12.26
N LYS A 7 11.50 44.00 11.53
CA LYS A 7 11.51 43.37 10.18
C LYS A 7 12.61 42.32 9.93
N THR A 8 13.14 41.69 10.97
CA THR A 8 14.19 40.66 10.78
C THR A 8 13.85 39.30 11.40
N LEU A 9 12.59 39.07 11.81
CA LEU A 9 12.14 37.79 12.37
C LEU A 9 11.09 37.07 11.49
N LEU A 10 10.81 37.55 10.26
CA LEU A 10 9.77 36.97 9.39
C LEU A 10 10.32 36.13 8.22
N PHE A 11 11.65 36.03 8.06
CA PHE A 11 12.28 35.33 6.94
C PHE A 11 12.95 33.99 7.31
N LEU A 12 12.87 33.57 8.57
CA LEU A 12 13.40 32.27 9.03
C LEU A 12 12.33 31.14 9.08
N PHE A 13 11.05 31.48 8.87
CA PHE A 13 9.95 30.52 8.99
C PHE A 13 9.70 29.64 7.73
N PRO A 14 9.95 30.06 6.48
CA PRO A 14 9.70 29.19 5.33
C PRO A 14 10.87 28.22 5.04
N PHE A 15 12.01 28.36 5.71
CA PHE A 15 13.18 27.49 5.52
C PHE A 15 13.26 26.32 6.51
N LEU A 16 12.47 26.34 7.59
CA LEU A 16 12.41 25.24 8.56
C LEU A 16 11.59 24.03 8.05
N PHE A 17 10.84 24.22 6.95
CA PHE A 17 10.05 23.18 6.29
C PHE A 17 10.79 22.53 5.10
N LEU A 18 11.99 23.00 4.76
CA LEU A 18 12.72 22.60 3.55
C LEU A 18 13.62 21.37 3.72
N LEU A 19 13.51 20.65 4.83
CA LEU A 19 14.34 19.50 5.09
C LEU A 19 13.47 18.45 5.77
N ILE A 20 13.39 17.26 5.16
CA ILE A 20 13.28 15.93 5.80
C ILE A 20 11.97 15.17 5.52
N GLY A 21 12.07 14.13 4.69
CA GLY A 21 11.15 12.99 4.65
C GLY A 21 11.19 12.16 5.95
N GLY A 22 10.16 11.32 6.16
CA GLY A 22 9.85 10.54 7.39
C GLY A 22 10.83 10.60 8.56
N CYS A 23 10.45 11.22 9.68
CA CYS A 23 11.35 11.39 10.84
C CYS A 23 11.47 10.16 11.73
N VAL A 24 10.71 9.10 11.46
CA VAL A 24 10.56 7.92 12.32
C VAL A 24 10.67 6.67 11.46
N ARG A 25 11.54 5.74 11.86
CA ARG A 25 11.66 4.41 11.27
C ARG A 25 11.50 3.35 12.36
N ILE A 26 10.62 2.39 12.11
CA ILE A 26 10.33 1.28 12.99
C ILE A 26 10.35 0.00 12.17
N GLU A 27 11.20 -0.94 12.55
CA GLU A 27 11.30 -2.23 11.86
C GLU A 27 11.10 -3.34 12.89
N TYR A 28 10.19 -4.26 12.60
CA TYR A 28 9.92 -5.45 13.40
C TYR A 28 10.37 -6.68 12.62
N ASP A 29 11.49 -7.27 13.00
CA ASP A 29 12.05 -8.49 12.40
C ASP A 29 11.74 -9.70 13.29
N ALA A 30 10.69 -10.43 12.94
CA ALA A 30 10.30 -11.68 13.60
C ALA A 30 10.87 -12.89 12.87
N THR A 31 11.60 -13.75 13.57
CA THR A 31 12.09 -15.04 13.07
C THR A 31 11.46 -16.17 13.86
N VAL A 32 10.67 -17.01 13.20
CA VAL A 32 10.08 -18.21 13.79
C VAL A 32 11.01 -19.40 13.59
N HIS A 33 11.32 -20.11 14.67
CA HIS A 33 12.19 -21.29 14.67
C HIS A 33 11.39 -22.59 14.64
N TYR A 34 12.04 -23.71 14.32
CA TYR A 34 11.39 -25.04 14.26
C TYR A 34 10.84 -25.52 15.61
N ASP A 35 11.43 -25.07 16.72
CA ASP A 35 10.98 -25.36 18.07
C ASP A 35 9.82 -24.46 18.52
N GLN A 36 9.25 -23.68 17.58
CA GLN A 36 8.19 -22.70 17.78
C GLN A 36 8.62 -21.44 18.53
N SER A 37 9.88 -21.34 18.95
CA SER A 37 10.40 -20.10 19.53
C SER A 37 10.42 -18.98 18.49
N VAL A 38 10.28 -17.73 18.97
CA VAL A 38 10.26 -16.54 18.12
C VAL A 38 11.34 -15.59 18.57
N THR A 39 12.30 -15.29 17.69
CA THR A 39 13.23 -14.19 17.91
C THR A 39 12.64 -12.93 17.29
N LEU A 40 12.38 -11.92 18.11
CA LEU A 40 11.96 -10.59 17.66
C LEU A 40 13.13 -9.63 17.82
N GLU A 41 13.54 -9.04 16.70
CA GLU A 41 14.43 -7.89 16.66
C GLU A 41 13.60 -6.66 16.28
N THR A 42 13.75 -5.56 17.02
CA THR A 42 12.96 -4.34 16.81
C THR A 42 13.87 -3.15 16.74
N THR A 43 13.87 -2.46 15.61
CA THR A 43 14.63 -1.23 15.40
C THR A 43 13.71 -0.04 15.61
N TYR A 44 14.10 0.86 16.52
CA TYR A 44 13.49 2.18 16.68
C TYR A 44 14.52 3.23 16.33
N ALA A 45 14.29 3.99 15.27
CA ALA A 45 15.22 4.99 14.81
C ALA A 45 14.49 6.29 14.44
N PHE A 46 15.13 7.42 14.75
CA PHE A 46 14.58 8.74 14.52
C PHE A 46 15.65 9.62 13.89
N ARG A 47 15.23 10.48 12.97
CA ARG A 47 16.06 11.55 12.44
C ARG A 47 15.85 12.80 13.29
N ASP A 48 16.91 13.50 13.68
CA ASP A 48 16.78 14.73 14.49
C ASP A 48 15.98 15.79 13.71
N HIS A 49 14.77 16.10 14.20
CA HIS A 49 13.86 17.01 13.54
C HIS A 49 13.47 18.19 14.45
N PRO A 50 13.46 19.44 13.95
CA PRO A 50 13.05 20.62 14.72
C PRO A 50 11.67 20.49 15.39
N VAL A 51 10.75 19.76 14.77
CA VAL A 51 9.40 19.54 15.33
C VAL A 51 9.40 18.54 16.49
N MET A 52 10.31 17.55 16.53
CA MET A 52 10.45 16.69 17.72
C MET A 52 10.84 17.52 18.95
N LYS A 53 11.72 18.53 18.74
CA LYS A 53 12.10 19.51 19.77
C LYS A 53 10.91 20.41 20.16
N LEU A 54 10.06 20.80 19.20
CA LEU A 54 8.86 21.61 19.45
C LEU A 54 7.78 20.85 20.22
N LEU A 55 7.58 19.56 19.90
CA LEU A 55 6.66 18.66 20.60
C LEU A 55 7.21 18.19 21.95
N ASN A 56 8.42 18.63 22.34
CA ASN A 56 9.14 18.21 23.54
C ASN A 56 9.29 16.68 23.65
N LEU A 57 9.36 16.00 22.50
CA LEU A 57 9.62 14.56 22.39
C LEU A 57 11.13 14.36 22.56
N ARG A 58 11.61 14.42 23.79
CA ARG A 58 12.99 14.04 24.12
C ARG A 58 13.07 12.53 24.26
N LEU A 59 13.69 11.89 23.26
CA LEU A 59 13.96 10.46 23.28
C LEU A 59 15.12 10.20 24.25
N ASP A 60 14.82 9.58 25.37
CA ASP A 60 15.82 9.17 26.37
C ASP A 60 16.21 7.72 26.14
N TRP A 61 17.11 7.51 25.17
CA TRP A 61 17.57 6.20 24.75
C TRP A 61 18.15 5.37 25.90
N GLU A 62 18.82 6.01 26.86
CA GLU A 62 19.46 5.31 27.98
C GLU A 62 18.42 4.74 28.95
N THR A 63 17.40 5.53 29.30
CA THR A 63 16.29 5.04 30.13
C THR A 63 15.57 3.87 29.44
N TRP A 64 15.40 3.92 28.12
CA TRP A 64 14.70 2.86 27.38
C TRP A 64 15.52 1.58 27.28
N LYS A 65 16.84 1.70 27.05
CA LYS A 65 17.76 0.56 27.10
C LYS A 65 17.74 -0.10 28.47
N GLN A 66 17.74 0.68 29.55
CA GLN A 66 17.67 0.14 30.90
C GLN A 66 16.38 -0.66 31.12
N GLN A 67 15.22 -0.09 30.76
CA GLN A 67 13.93 -0.78 30.85
C GLN A 67 13.89 -2.06 29.99
N ALA A 68 14.44 -2.00 28.77
CA ALA A 68 14.51 -3.15 27.88
C ALA A 68 15.38 -4.28 28.47
N ASN A 69 16.55 -3.94 29.03
CA ASN A 69 17.43 -4.88 29.70
C ASN A 69 16.75 -5.51 30.93
N ASP A 70 16.03 -4.72 31.73
CA ASP A 70 15.26 -5.20 32.89
C ASP A 70 14.16 -6.19 32.47
N ASN A 71 13.59 -6.01 31.27
CA ASN A 71 12.61 -6.91 30.65
C ASN A 71 13.24 -8.08 29.85
N GLY A 72 14.57 -8.23 29.88
CA GLY A 72 15.28 -9.34 29.25
C GLY A 72 15.55 -9.18 27.74
N TYR A 73 15.48 -7.96 27.20
CA TYR A 73 15.90 -7.65 25.84
C TYR A 73 17.40 -7.34 25.81
N ALA A 74 18.11 -7.82 24.80
CA ALA A 74 19.43 -7.32 24.46
C ALA A 74 19.28 -6.03 23.64
N THR A 75 20.11 -5.02 23.92
CA THR A 75 20.03 -3.71 23.25
C THR A 75 21.34 -3.34 22.55
N ARG A 76 21.26 -2.67 21.40
CA ARG A 76 22.41 -2.06 20.72
C ARG A 76 22.01 -0.71 20.11
N ASP A 77 22.99 0.15 19.87
CA ASP A 77 22.76 1.40 19.14
C ASP A 77 22.50 1.13 17.65
N TYR A 78 21.71 2.01 17.05
CA TYR A 78 21.43 2.05 15.62
C TYR A 78 21.85 3.41 15.05
N SER A 79 22.55 3.37 13.92
CA SER A 79 22.84 4.54 13.10
C SER A 79 22.77 4.13 11.64
N SER A 80 22.12 4.95 10.81
CA SER A 80 22.07 4.76 9.35
C SER A 80 22.85 5.86 8.62
N GLU A 81 23.21 5.62 7.36
CA GLU A 81 23.79 6.65 6.46
C GLU A 81 22.86 7.86 6.27
N ASP A 82 21.55 7.63 6.39
CA ASP A 82 20.49 8.63 6.32
C ASP A 82 20.29 9.46 7.62
N ASP A 83 21.28 9.57 8.51
CA ASP A 83 21.20 10.32 9.77
C ASP A 83 20.06 9.88 10.72
N TYR A 84 19.59 8.63 10.63
CA TYR A 84 18.73 8.08 11.68
C TYR A 84 19.60 7.58 12.81
N GLU A 85 19.23 7.93 14.04
CA GLU A 85 19.82 7.42 15.26
C GLU A 85 18.76 6.74 16.11
N GLY A 86 19.14 5.66 16.78
CA GLY A 86 18.25 5.04 17.74
C GLY A 86 18.79 3.76 18.34
N MET A 87 17.92 2.78 18.55
CA MET A 87 18.27 1.53 19.22
C MET A 87 17.63 0.33 18.54
N VAL A 88 18.28 -0.82 18.69
CA VAL A 88 17.73 -2.13 18.34
C VAL A 88 17.56 -2.95 19.60
N LEU A 89 16.39 -3.54 19.75
CA LEU A 89 16.02 -4.44 20.82
C LEU A 89 15.92 -5.87 20.28
N LYS A 90 16.41 -6.86 21.02
CA LYS A 90 16.33 -8.26 20.60
C LYS A 90 15.94 -9.17 21.76
N LYS A 91 14.93 -10.01 21.56
CA LYS A 91 14.50 -11.01 22.54
C LYS A 91 14.00 -12.27 21.84
N THR A 92 14.24 -13.42 22.47
CA THR A 92 13.69 -14.71 22.03
C THR A 92 12.62 -15.18 23.00
N PHE A 93 11.41 -15.34 22.48
CA PHE A 93 10.24 -15.87 23.17
C PHE A 93 10.14 -17.36 22.94
N LYS A 94 9.60 -18.12 23.92
CA LYS A 94 9.53 -19.58 23.81
C LYS A 94 8.51 -20.05 22.77
N ASN A 95 7.46 -19.27 22.55
CA ASN A 95 6.42 -19.53 21.57
C ASN A 95 5.70 -18.24 21.17
N VAL A 96 4.82 -18.34 20.17
CA VAL A 96 4.00 -17.23 19.65
C VAL A 96 3.05 -16.67 20.72
N ASP A 97 2.51 -17.51 21.61
CA ASP A 97 1.60 -17.07 22.67
C ASP A 97 2.29 -16.11 23.66
N GLU A 98 3.59 -16.31 23.93
CA GLU A 98 4.38 -15.41 24.77
C GLU A 98 4.53 -14.00 24.17
N LEU A 99 4.36 -13.82 22.84
CA LEU A 99 4.38 -12.49 22.22
C LEU A 99 3.23 -11.60 22.73
N GLN A 100 2.12 -12.19 23.17
CA GLN A 100 1.00 -11.44 23.76
C GLN A 100 1.40 -10.72 25.05
N ASN A 101 2.46 -11.18 25.72
CA ASN A 101 2.96 -10.57 26.95
C ASN A 101 3.76 -9.28 26.69
N ILE A 102 4.17 -8.99 25.45
CA ILE A 102 4.85 -7.74 25.07
C ILE A 102 3.99 -6.53 25.48
N LYS A 103 2.66 -6.62 25.36
CA LYS A 103 1.72 -5.57 25.82
C LYS A 103 1.88 -5.25 27.30
N GLN A 104 2.20 -6.25 28.14
CA GLN A 104 2.39 -6.09 29.58
C GLN A 104 3.78 -5.54 29.92
N GLU A 105 4.80 -5.94 29.18
CA GLU A 105 6.20 -5.54 29.37
C GLU A 105 6.44 -4.05 29.06
N TRP A 106 5.65 -3.47 28.15
CA TRP A 106 5.80 -2.09 27.67
C TRP A 106 4.69 -1.11 28.09
N LYS A 107 3.88 -1.46 29.10
CA LYS A 107 2.76 -0.62 29.60
C LYS A 107 3.12 0.81 30.01
N THR A 108 4.37 1.05 30.38
CA THR A 108 4.84 2.34 30.89
C THR A 108 6.13 2.72 30.17
N GLY A 109 6.00 3.50 29.10
CA GLY A 109 7.12 4.01 28.34
C GLY A 109 6.70 4.43 26.93
N PRO A 110 7.44 5.33 26.27
CA PRO A 110 7.18 5.74 24.88
C PRO A 110 7.28 4.60 23.86
N ALA A 111 7.80 3.42 24.22
CA ALA A 111 7.72 2.21 23.40
C ALA A 111 6.35 1.50 23.46
N GLY A 112 5.51 1.77 24.48
CA GLY A 112 4.10 1.37 24.50
C GLY A 112 3.24 2.09 23.46
N VAL A 113 3.78 3.15 22.83
CA VAL A 113 3.19 3.90 21.72
C VAL A 113 3.36 3.16 20.39
N LEU A 114 4.38 2.29 20.29
CA LEU A 114 4.83 1.73 19.02
C LEU A 114 4.38 0.28 18.82
N VAL A 115 4.02 -0.42 19.89
CA VAL A 115 3.28 -1.69 19.85
C VAL A 115 1.80 -1.36 20.05
N PRO A 116 0.98 -1.35 18.98
CA PRO A 116 -0.42 -0.96 19.09
C PRO A 116 -1.17 -1.81 20.13
N PRO A 117 -2.03 -1.18 20.93
CA PRO A 117 -2.56 -1.80 22.13
C PRO A 117 -3.45 -3.02 21.84
N ASP A 118 -4.08 -3.11 20.67
CA ASP A 118 -5.20 -4.04 20.42
C ASP A 118 -4.99 -4.92 19.17
N VAL A 119 -3.79 -5.48 19.00
CA VAL A 119 -3.53 -6.45 17.92
C VAL A 119 -4.12 -7.80 18.29
N GLU A 120 -5.26 -8.13 17.71
CA GLU A 120 -5.80 -9.49 17.72
C GLU A 120 -5.23 -10.29 16.55
N PHE A 121 -4.79 -11.51 16.85
CA PHE A 121 -4.30 -12.47 15.86
C PHE A 121 -5.36 -13.54 15.70
N ASP A 122 -6.17 -13.47 14.63
CA ASP A 122 -7.09 -14.55 14.26
C ASP A 122 -6.32 -15.56 13.40
N VAL A 123 -5.96 -16.69 14.00
CA VAL A 123 -5.25 -17.79 13.32
C VAL A 123 -6.24 -18.90 13.02
N GLN A 124 -6.57 -19.07 11.75
CA GLN A 124 -7.41 -20.16 11.27
C GLN A 124 -6.52 -21.27 10.68
N LYS A 125 -6.81 -22.52 11.04
CA LYS A 125 -6.11 -23.69 10.51
C LYS A 125 -7.05 -24.49 9.61
N GLU A 126 -6.63 -24.78 8.39
CA GLU A 126 -7.27 -25.76 7.50
C GLU A 126 -6.35 -27.00 7.40
N ASP A 127 -6.88 -28.16 7.79
CA ASP A 127 -6.15 -29.43 7.69
C ASP A 127 -6.12 -29.91 6.24
N GLY A 128 -4.94 -30.02 5.65
CA GLY A 128 -4.74 -30.66 4.35
C GLY A 128 -4.17 -32.07 4.49
N ILE A 129 -3.98 -32.74 3.35
CA ILE A 129 -3.42 -34.09 3.31
C ILE A 129 -1.90 -33.99 3.46
N TRP A 130 -1.21 -33.17 2.67
CA TRP A 130 0.25 -33.01 2.72
C TRP A 130 0.71 -31.73 3.42
N PHE A 131 -0.13 -30.69 3.43
CA PHE A 131 0.17 -29.40 4.07
C PHE A 131 -1.04 -28.94 4.89
N ASP A 132 -0.79 -28.48 6.11
CA ASP A 132 -1.77 -27.73 6.88
C ASP A 132 -1.61 -26.24 6.52
N SER A 133 -2.70 -25.55 6.22
CA SER A 133 -2.68 -24.12 5.92
C SER A 133 -3.07 -23.31 7.15
N TYR A 134 -2.26 -22.31 7.49
CA TYR A 134 -2.50 -21.37 8.57
C TYR A 134 -2.76 -19.99 7.98
N VAL A 135 -3.95 -19.45 8.21
CA VAL A 135 -4.33 -18.11 7.79
C VAL A 135 -4.34 -17.23 9.03
N LEU A 136 -3.39 -16.32 9.13
CA LEU A 136 -3.38 -15.27 10.13
C LEU A 136 -4.01 -14.01 9.54
N LYS A 137 -5.05 -13.51 10.19
CA LYS A 137 -5.64 -12.20 9.92
C LYS A 137 -5.42 -11.29 11.11
N THR A 138 -4.97 -10.08 10.86
CA THR A 138 -4.82 -9.08 11.89
C THR A 138 -5.13 -7.68 11.37
N ASN A 139 -5.68 -6.85 12.25
CA ASN A 139 -5.96 -5.44 11.98
C ASN A 139 -5.13 -4.58 12.94
N LEU A 140 -4.36 -3.67 12.36
CA LEU A 140 -3.48 -2.77 13.06
C LEU A 140 -3.99 -1.33 12.94
N ASP A 141 -4.73 -0.87 13.94
CA ASP A 141 -5.23 0.51 13.98
C ASP A 141 -4.18 1.46 14.56
N LEU A 142 -3.51 2.22 13.69
CA LEU A 142 -2.48 3.20 14.05
C LEU A 142 -3.00 4.64 14.04
N ARG A 143 -4.32 4.84 14.20
CA ARG A 143 -4.89 6.18 14.38
C ARG A 143 -4.56 6.71 15.78
N LEU A 144 -4.13 7.97 15.86
CA LEU A 144 -3.70 8.58 17.13
C LEU A 144 -4.78 8.59 18.21
N ASP A 145 -6.07 8.60 17.84
CA ASP A 145 -7.18 8.50 18.79
C ASP A 145 -7.29 7.15 19.51
N ARG A 146 -6.58 6.12 19.03
CA ARG A 146 -6.48 4.79 19.64
C ARG A 146 -5.17 4.58 20.38
N VAL A 147 -4.19 5.47 20.20
CA VAL A 147 -2.87 5.37 20.82
C VAL A 147 -2.87 6.19 22.10
N ASP A 148 -2.99 5.52 23.25
CA ASP A 148 -2.89 6.19 24.56
C ASP A 148 -1.45 6.64 24.79
N LEU A 149 -1.22 7.95 24.83
CA LEU A 149 0.07 8.57 25.15
C LEU A 149 0.05 9.03 26.61
N PRO A 150 0.66 8.29 27.55
CA PRO A 150 0.62 8.65 28.97
C PRO A 150 1.25 10.03 29.19
N GLY A 151 0.44 10.98 29.68
CA GLY A 151 0.89 12.34 30.01
C GLY A 151 0.87 13.34 28.84
N VAL A 152 0.36 12.98 27.66
CA VAL A 152 0.24 13.90 26.52
C VAL A 152 -1.23 14.04 26.11
N ASN A 153 -1.82 15.21 26.37
CA ASN A 153 -3.17 15.52 25.92
C ASN A 153 -3.08 16.35 24.61
N LEU A 154 -3.17 15.67 23.47
CA LEU A 154 -3.09 16.31 22.15
C LEU A 154 -4.48 16.78 21.72
N SER A 155 -4.68 18.10 21.62
CA SER A 155 -5.93 18.69 21.11
C SER A 155 -5.65 19.89 20.21
N GLY A 156 -6.38 20.05 19.11
CA GLY A 156 -6.21 21.16 18.16
C GLY A 156 -4.94 21.02 17.33
N SER A 157 -4.27 22.13 17.01
CA SER A 157 -3.12 22.15 16.10
C SER A 157 -1.93 21.23 16.48
N PRO A 158 -1.62 20.95 17.77
CA PRO A 158 -0.62 19.95 18.12
C PRO A 158 -1.01 18.51 17.74
N LYS A 159 -2.31 18.18 17.75
CA LYS A 159 -2.82 16.86 17.30
C LYS A 159 -2.66 16.73 15.79
N GLU A 160 -3.11 17.73 15.03
CA GLU A 160 -2.97 17.77 13.56
C GLU A 160 -1.50 17.65 13.14
N LEU A 161 -0.59 18.30 13.88
CA LEU A 161 0.84 18.19 13.66
C LEU A 161 1.33 16.76 13.98
N ALA A 162 0.98 16.18 15.12
CA ALA A 162 1.37 14.81 15.46
C ALA A 162 0.85 13.78 14.45
N GLU A 163 -0.40 13.93 13.99
CA GLU A 163 -0.96 13.10 12.92
C GLU A 163 -0.18 13.25 11.63
N ARG A 164 0.22 14.47 11.26
CA ARG A 164 1.06 14.67 10.07
C ARG A 164 2.37 13.90 10.16
N TYR A 165 3.01 13.90 11.32
CA TYR A 165 4.28 13.21 11.54
C TYR A 165 4.12 11.69 11.51
N ILE A 166 3.08 11.13 12.14
CA ILE A 166 2.90 9.67 12.20
C ILE A 166 2.61 9.06 10.82
N ARG A 167 1.98 9.79 9.89
CA ARG A 167 1.76 9.30 8.50
C ARG A 167 3.03 9.15 7.69
N GLN A 168 4.08 9.87 8.08
CA GLN A 168 5.38 9.82 7.42
C GLN A 168 6.29 8.78 8.06
N ALA A 169 5.85 8.12 9.14
CA ALA A 169 6.61 7.05 9.78
C ALA A 169 6.78 5.89 8.79
N ASP A 170 8.01 5.38 8.74
CA ASP A 170 8.38 4.19 8.00
C ASP A 170 8.26 3.00 8.94
N ILE A 171 7.18 2.23 8.84
CA ILE A 171 6.93 1.09 9.73
C ILE A 171 6.92 -0.18 8.88
N ARG A 172 7.84 -1.10 9.18
CA ARG A 172 7.97 -2.38 8.48
C ARG A 172 7.83 -3.55 9.44
N PHE A 173 7.13 -4.58 9.00
CA PHE A 173 7.06 -5.87 9.67
C PHE A 173 7.64 -6.93 8.75
N ASN A 174 8.72 -7.54 9.18
CA ASN A 174 9.41 -8.61 8.49
C ASN A 174 9.19 -9.91 9.26
N LEU A 175 8.73 -10.94 8.56
CA LEU A 175 8.60 -12.29 9.09
C LEU A 175 9.48 -13.25 8.31
N THR A 176 10.35 -13.93 9.03
CA THR A 176 11.13 -15.07 8.52
C THR A 176 10.58 -16.36 9.11
N VAL A 177 10.14 -17.27 8.25
CA VAL A 177 9.62 -18.60 8.63
C VAL A 177 10.67 -19.70 8.41
N PRO A 178 10.59 -20.84 9.14
CA PRO A 178 11.56 -21.92 9.00
C PRO A 178 11.42 -22.64 7.64
N THR A 179 12.47 -23.39 7.25
CA THR A 179 12.51 -24.02 5.91
C THR A 179 11.42 -25.09 5.77
N GLY A 180 10.70 -25.06 4.64
CA GLY A 180 9.59 -25.98 4.36
C GLY A 180 8.22 -25.39 4.70
N VAL A 181 8.17 -24.20 5.32
CA VAL A 181 6.96 -23.37 5.36
C VAL A 181 6.97 -22.45 4.14
N PHE A 182 5.85 -22.37 3.42
CA PHE A 182 5.66 -21.46 2.29
C PHE A 182 4.70 -20.36 2.67
N VAL A 183 4.99 -19.13 2.27
CA VAL A 183 4.09 -17.99 2.50
C VAL A 183 3.61 -17.39 1.18
N GLU A 184 2.33 -17.05 1.13
CA GLU A 184 1.67 -16.55 -0.09
C GLU A 184 1.23 -15.09 -0.05
N ASP A 185 1.26 -14.42 1.11
CA ASP A 185 0.78 -13.03 1.23
C ASP A 185 1.69 -12.13 2.08
N GLY A 186 2.10 -11.01 1.47
CA GLY A 186 2.90 -9.90 2.01
C GLY A 186 3.35 -8.95 0.91
N THR A 187 3.55 -7.66 1.22
CA THR A 187 3.89 -6.60 0.24
C THR A 187 5.29 -6.74 -0.38
N GLY A 188 6.13 -7.62 0.14
CA GLY A 188 7.51 -7.86 -0.31
C GLY A 188 7.94 -9.32 -0.25
N LEU A 189 7.10 -10.23 -0.74
CA LEU A 189 7.46 -11.66 -0.83
C LEU A 189 8.69 -11.86 -1.72
N ASP A 190 9.74 -12.50 -1.21
CA ASP A 190 10.84 -13.00 -2.05
C ASP A 190 10.39 -14.29 -2.76
N PRO A 191 10.13 -14.25 -4.09
CA PRO A 191 9.60 -15.40 -4.81
C PRO A 191 10.60 -16.57 -4.87
N ARG A 192 11.89 -16.31 -4.57
CA ARG A 192 12.94 -17.33 -4.63
C ARG A 192 13.05 -18.13 -3.33
N SER A 193 12.79 -17.50 -2.18
CA SER A 193 12.88 -18.18 -0.88
C SER A 193 11.53 -18.63 -0.35
N MET A 194 10.43 -17.88 -0.61
CA MET A 194 9.10 -18.07 0.01
C MET A 194 9.15 -18.18 1.55
N LYS A 195 10.22 -17.65 2.17
CA LYS A 195 10.49 -17.72 3.61
C LYS A 195 10.46 -16.37 4.31
N GLN A 196 10.59 -15.30 3.53
CA GLN A 196 10.62 -13.94 4.02
C GLN A 196 9.45 -13.17 3.46
N VAL A 197 8.77 -12.48 4.36
CA VAL A 197 7.54 -11.75 4.10
C VAL A 197 7.68 -10.40 4.76
N GLU A 198 7.44 -9.35 4.00
CA GLU A 198 7.48 -7.98 4.48
C GLU A 198 6.10 -7.36 4.34
N TRP A 199 5.65 -6.64 5.37
CA TRP A 199 4.50 -5.76 5.33
C TRP A 199 4.93 -4.33 5.65
N GLN A 200 4.66 -3.41 4.74
CA GLN A 200 4.70 -1.99 5.03
C GLN A 200 3.41 -1.59 5.75
N VAL A 201 3.57 -0.92 6.89
CA VAL A 201 2.48 -0.42 7.72
C VAL A 201 2.55 1.10 7.74
N TYR A 202 1.38 1.73 7.79
CA TYR A 202 1.30 3.19 7.76
C TYR A 202 0.57 3.75 8.98
N GLY A 203 1.16 4.81 9.55
CA GLY A 203 0.57 5.54 10.66
C GLY A 203 -0.66 6.35 10.24
N GLY A 204 -1.57 6.58 11.20
CA GLY A 204 -2.77 7.39 10.98
C GLY A 204 -3.93 6.67 10.30
N ARG A 205 -3.85 5.34 10.13
CA ARG A 205 -4.90 4.51 9.51
C ARG A 205 -4.99 3.12 10.13
N GLN A 206 -6.04 2.40 9.76
CA GLN A 206 -6.12 0.94 9.93
C GLN A 206 -5.31 0.24 8.83
N ASN A 207 -4.53 -0.76 9.23
CA ASN A 207 -3.75 -1.62 8.34
C ASN A 207 -4.24 -3.05 8.52
N ASN A 208 -4.85 -3.64 7.48
CA ASN A 208 -5.24 -5.03 7.48
C ASN A 208 -4.06 -5.86 6.97
N MET A 209 -3.57 -6.80 7.78
CA MET A 209 -2.50 -7.70 7.39
C MET A 209 -3.05 -9.12 7.34
N MET A 210 -2.67 -9.84 6.30
CA MET A 210 -2.98 -11.25 6.12
C MET A 210 -1.71 -12.00 5.81
N LEU A 211 -1.59 -13.18 6.40
CA LEU A 211 -0.48 -14.10 6.21
C LEU A 211 -1.08 -15.49 6.00
N VAL A 212 -0.72 -16.13 4.88
CA VAL A 212 -1.08 -17.54 4.62
C VAL A 212 0.21 -18.35 4.63
N ALA A 213 0.33 -19.28 5.58
CA ALA A 213 1.49 -20.14 5.73
C ALA A 213 1.12 -21.61 5.55
N HIS A 214 1.83 -22.32 4.66
CA HIS A 214 1.64 -23.75 4.43
C HIS A 214 2.71 -24.55 5.15
N VAL A 215 2.30 -25.41 6.08
CA VAL A 215 3.19 -26.19 6.95
C VAL A 215 3.07 -27.68 6.61
N PRO A 216 4.17 -28.41 6.34
CA PRO A 216 4.10 -29.82 5.98
C PRO A 216 3.48 -30.69 7.07
N ASN A 217 2.49 -31.49 6.72
CA ASN A 217 1.89 -32.46 7.62
C ASN A 217 2.83 -33.67 7.78
N VAL A 218 3.68 -33.62 8.80
CA VAL A 218 4.72 -34.63 9.05
C VAL A 218 4.15 -36.05 9.11
N LYS A 219 2.96 -36.24 9.69
CA LYS A 219 2.33 -37.57 9.80
C LYS A 219 1.97 -38.12 8.42
N ALA A 220 1.36 -37.29 7.58
CA ALA A 220 0.97 -37.70 6.23
C ALA A 220 2.18 -37.95 5.32
N TRP A 221 3.24 -37.15 5.44
CA TRP A 221 4.51 -37.42 4.74
C TRP A 221 5.15 -38.74 5.17
N ILE A 222 5.16 -39.05 6.47
CA ILE A 222 5.65 -40.34 6.97
C ILE A 222 4.80 -41.49 6.40
N ILE A 223 3.47 -41.39 6.46
CA ILE A 223 2.56 -42.39 5.90
C ILE A 223 2.83 -42.58 4.40
N THR A 224 2.96 -41.49 3.65
CA THR A 224 3.24 -41.52 2.21
C THR A 224 4.56 -42.23 1.91
N ILE A 225 5.61 -41.94 2.66
CA ILE A 225 6.92 -42.60 2.52
C ILE A 225 6.81 -44.10 2.82
N VAL A 226 6.10 -44.49 3.88
CA VAL A 226 5.90 -45.89 4.26
C VAL A 226 5.11 -46.64 3.18
N VAL A 227 4.03 -46.05 2.68
CA VAL A 227 3.21 -46.62 1.59
C VAL A 227 4.05 -46.77 0.32
N ALA A 228 4.85 -45.76 -0.04
CA ALA A 228 5.74 -45.80 -1.20
C ALA A 228 6.82 -46.90 -1.07
N LEU A 229 7.37 -47.11 0.14
CA LEU A 229 8.30 -48.20 0.46
C LEU A 229 7.64 -49.56 0.29
N ILE A 230 6.44 -49.76 0.86
CA ILE A 230 5.70 -51.03 0.74
C ILE A 230 5.34 -51.33 -0.72
N ALA A 231 4.89 -50.33 -1.47
CA ALA A 231 4.60 -50.45 -2.89
C ALA A 231 5.86 -50.83 -3.69
N SER A 232 6.99 -50.20 -3.39
CA SER A 232 8.28 -50.48 -4.03
C SER A 232 8.77 -51.90 -3.74
N VAL A 233 8.64 -52.36 -2.48
CA VAL A 233 8.97 -53.74 -2.09
C VAL A 233 8.05 -54.74 -2.79
N THR A 234 6.75 -54.45 -2.83
CA THR A 234 5.76 -55.31 -3.50
C THR A 234 6.04 -55.40 -5.00
N ALA A 235 6.31 -54.27 -5.67
CA ALA A 235 6.70 -54.22 -7.07
C ALA A 235 8.01 -55.00 -7.33
N PHE A 236 8.99 -54.90 -6.43
CA PHE A 236 10.22 -55.68 -6.50
C PHE A 236 9.96 -57.19 -6.38
N PHE A 237 9.08 -57.62 -5.47
CA PHE A 237 8.72 -59.03 -5.32
C PHE A 237 7.92 -59.57 -6.52
N VAL A 238 6.97 -58.79 -7.05
CA VAL A 238 6.23 -59.12 -8.27
C VAL A 238 7.19 -59.25 -9.46
N TRP A 239 8.12 -58.31 -9.60
CA TRP A 239 9.18 -58.35 -10.61
C TRP A 239 10.09 -59.59 -10.46
N ARG A 240 10.53 -59.90 -9.24
CA ARG A 240 11.36 -61.07 -8.94
C ARG A 240 10.62 -62.38 -9.22
N ARG A 241 9.31 -62.45 -8.92
CA ARG A 241 8.46 -63.62 -9.22
C ARG A 241 8.22 -63.77 -10.71
N SER A 242 7.99 -62.67 -11.44
CA SER A 242 7.89 -62.68 -12.90
C SER A 242 9.16 -63.18 -13.58
N ARG A 243 10.35 -62.94 -13.02
CA ARG A 243 11.62 -63.51 -13.54
C ARG A 243 11.73 -65.03 -13.39
N LYS A 244 11.10 -65.64 -12.37
CA LYS A 244 11.21 -67.09 -12.12
C LYS A 244 10.29 -67.94 -12.99
N ASN A 245 9.23 -67.37 -13.55
CA ASN A 245 8.17 -68.11 -14.25
C ASN A 245 8.22 -68.02 -15.79
N VAL A 246 9.31 -67.55 -16.39
CA VAL A 246 9.39 -67.34 -17.85
C VAL A 246 10.56 -68.13 -18.44
N GLY A 247 10.22 -69.19 -19.18
CA GLY A 247 11.14 -69.86 -20.08
C GLY A 247 11.47 -68.96 -21.29
N ASN A 248 12.76 -68.80 -21.55
CA ASN A 248 13.41 -68.04 -22.63
C ASN A 248 13.77 -66.55 -22.32
N PRO A 249 15.07 -66.22 -22.08
CA PRO A 249 15.51 -64.92 -21.51
C PRO A 249 15.41 -63.67 -22.41
N ASP A 250 15.32 -63.80 -23.74
CA ASP A 250 15.73 -62.71 -24.65
C ASP A 250 14.62 -61.79 -25.20
N ARG A 251 13.31 -62.07 -25.00
CA ARG A 251 12.22 -61.23 -25.55
C ARG A 251 11.16 -60.74 -24.55
N THR A 252 11.00 -61.41 -23.42
CA THR A 252 9.96 -61.13 -22.40
C THR A 252 10.51 -60.39 -21.17
N SER A 253 11.83 -60.40 -20.98
CA SER A 253 12.58 -59.72 -19.91
C SER A 253 12.57 -58.18 -20.02
N ILE A 254 12.52 -57.63 -21.24
CA ILE A 254 12.55 -56.17 -21.45
C ILE A 254 11.16 -55.57 -21.23
N ARG A 255 10.10 -56.18 -21.77
CA ARG A 255 8.71 -55.68 -21.66
C ARG A 255 8.23 -55.58 -20.20
N SER A 256 8.58 -56.57 -19.37
CA SER A 256 8.22 -56.57 -17.94
C SER A 256 9.00 -55.53 -17.12
N ARG A 257 10.26 -55.24 -17.48
CA ARG A 257 11.05 -54.15 -16.87
C ARG A 257 10.50 -52.77 -17.24
N VAL A 258 10.17 -52.56 -18.52
CA VAL A 258 9.57 -51.33 -19.01
C VAL A 258 8.21 -51.08 -18.34
N LEU A 259 7.37 -52.12 -18.21
CA LEU A 259 6.06 -52.00 -17.57
C LEU A 259 6.17 -51.64 -16.07
N GLY A 260 7.10 -52.25 -15.34
CA GLY A 260 7.32 -51.92 -13.92
C GLY A 260 7.84 -50.49 -13.72
N MET A 261 8.75 -50.04 -14.58
CA MET A 261 9.27 -48.66 -14.56
C MET A 261 8.17 -47.65 -14.90
N LEU A 262 7.29 -47.98 -15.86
CA LEU A 262 6.12 -47.17 -16.23
C LEU A 262 5.14 -47.02 -15.06
N ILE A 263 4.86 -48.09 -14.31
CA ILE A 263 3.95 -48.03 -13.13
C ILE A 263 4.53 -47.13 -12.03
N ILE A 264 5.84 -47.22 -11.76
CA ILE A 264 6.51 -46.37 -10.77
C ILE A 264 6.47 -44.90 -11.22
N LEU A 265 6.78 -44.64 -12.48
CA LEU A 265 6.72 -43.28 -13.05
C LEU A 265 5.30 -42.71 -13.02
N LEU A 266 4.28 -43.54 -13.29
CA LEU A 266 2.88 -43.12 -13.25
C LEU A 266 2.43 -42.79 -11.82
N ALA A 267 2.83 -43.60 -10.83
CA ALA A 267 2.54 -43.34 -9.42
C ALA A 267 3.26 -42.07 -8.93
N LEU A 268 4.51 -41.86 -9.33
CA LEU A 268 5.25 -40.63 -9.01
C LEU A 268 4.59 -39.40 -9.66
N ALA A 269 4.15 -39.52 -10.91
CA ALA A 269 3.44 -38.46 -11.61
C ALA A 269 2.09 -38.13 -10.95
N ILE A 270 1.34 -39.13 -10.50
CA ILE A 270 0.09 -38.91 -9.75
C ILE A 270 0.38 -38.19 -8.44
N ILE A 271 1.40 -38.60 -7.67
CA ILE A 271 1.79 -37.91 -6.43
C ILE A 271 2.20 -36.46 -6.71
N ILE A 272 3.00 -36.22 -7.74
CA ILE A 272 3.41 -34.86 -8.13
C ILE A 272 2.20 -34.03 -8.52
N VAL A 273 1.27 -34.59 -9.31
CA VAL A 273 0.05 -33.89 -9.72
C VAL A 273 -0.85 -33.59 -8.53
N THR A 274 -1.06 -34.53 -7.60
CA THR A 274 -1.92 -34.31 -6.43
C THR A 274 -1.31 -33.37 -5.40
N VAL A 275 0.02 -33.45 -5.17
CA VAL A 275 0.75 -32.51 -4.30
C VAL A 275 0.70 -31.11 -4.91
N ARG A 276 0.89 -30.99 -6.23
CA ARG A 276 0.74 -29.71 -6.94
C ARG A 276 -0.69 -29.22 -6.86
N GLU A 277 -1.68 -30.07 -7.06
CA GLU A 277 -3.10 -29.71 -7.01
C GLU A 277 -3.51 -29.21 -5.63
N GLU A 278 -3.02 -29.82 -4.55
CA GLU A 278 -3.23 -29.36 -3.17
C GLU A 278 -2.56 -28.01 -2.88
N LEU A 279 -1.32 -27.82 -3.36
CA LEU A 279 -0.61 -26.53 -3.32
C LEU A 279 -1.19 -25.48 -4.29
N THR A 280 -2.09 -25.86 -5.21
CA THR A 280 -2.76 -24.95 -6.17
C THR A 280 -4.26 -24.85 -5.94
N ASN A 281 -4.80 -25.49 -4.89
CA ASN A 281 -6.22 -25.36 -4.53
C ASN A 281 -6.51 -23.99 -3.89
N ASP A 282 -5.54 -23.07 -3.98
CA ASP A 282 -5.54 -21.61 -4.16
C ASP A 282 -6.88 -20.99 -4.55
N ARG A 283 -7.80 -21.68 -5.22
CA ARG A 283 -9.16 -21.19 -5.45
C ARG A 283 -9.95 -20.93 -4.17
N LYS A 284 -9.70 -21.66 -3.07
CA LYS A 284 -10.32 -21.36 -1.77
C LYS A 284 -9.66 -20.17 -1.08
N VAL A 285 -8.33 -20.09 -1.13
CA VAL A 285 -7.56 -18.98 -0.55
C VAL A 285 -7.81 -17.69 -1.33
N GLU A 286 -7.87 -17.75 -2.66
CA GLU A 286 -8.28 -16.67 -3.56
C GLU A 286 -9.76 -16.32 -3.38
N ALA A 287 -10.66 -17.29 -3.17
CA ALA A 287 -12.05 -17.00 -2.83
C ALA A 287 -12.19 -16.35 -1.45
N ILE A 288 -11.33 -16.68 -0.48
CA ILE A 288 -11.27 -16.02 0.84
C ILE A 288 -10.62 -14.63 0.72
N ARG A 289 -9.61 -14.46 -0.15
CA ARG A 289 -8.95 -13.18 -0.48
C ARG A 289 -9.91 -12.23 -1.18
N GLN A 290 -10.67 -12.73 -2.15
CA GLN A 290 -11.75 -12.01 -2.81
C GLN A 290 -12.90 -11.74 -1.85
N ALA A 291 -13.36 -12.73 -1.06
CA ALA A 291 -14.42 -12.51 -0.05
C ALA A 291 -14.04 -11.45 1.01
N ALA A 292 -12.76 -11.37 1.39
CA ALA A 292 -12.26 -10.33 2.28
C ALA A 292 -12.18 -8.93 1.62
N GLN A 293 -12.08 -8.86 0.28
CA GLN A 293 -12.05 -7.61 -0.49
C GLN A 293 -13.38 -7.21 -1.15
N THR A 294 -14.40 -8.08 -1.17
CA THR A 294 -15.66 -7.86 -1.92
C THR A 294 -16.75 -7.14 -1.14
N ASP A 295 -16.73 -7.17 0.20
CA ASP A 295 -17.78 -6.56 1.03
C ASP A 295 -17.47 -5.12 1.47
N GLU A 296 -16.21 -4.68 1.35
CA GLU A 296 -15.80 -3.33 1.72
C GLU A 296 -16.23 -2.30 0.67
N PHE A 297 -16.82 -1.19 1.13
CA PHE A 297 -17.29 -0.10 0.28
C PHE A 297 -16.16 0.91 0.04
N ILE A 298 -15.60 0.92 -1.18
CA ILE A 298 -14.47 1.78 -1.55
C ILE A 298 -14.85 2.59 -2.81
N PRO A 299 -15.30 3.84 -2.66
CA PRO A 299 -15.59 4.71 -3.80
C PRO A 299 -14.31 5.20 -4.50
N THR A 300 -14.39 5.42 -5.80
CA THR A 300 -13.35 6.06 -6.62
C THR A 300 -13.83 7.43 -7.08
N PHE A 301 -13.24 8.51 -6.58
CA PHE A 301 -13.58 9.87 -6.99
C PHE A 301 -12.75 10.31 -8.20
N ALA A 302 -13.42 10.79 -9.26
CA ALA A 302 -12.78 11.14 -10.52
C ALA A 302 -12.89 12.66 -10.81
N VAL A 303 -11.74 13.34 -10.88
CA VAL A 303 -11.63 14.80 -10.92
C VAL A 303 -11.04 15.29 -12.24
N HIS A 304 -11.85 15.98 -13.04
CA HIS A 304 -11.40 16.47 -14.36
C HIS A 304 -10.39 17.62 -14.27
N GLY A 305 -9.68 17.87 -15.38
CA GLY A 305 -8.75 18.99 -15.52
C GLY A 305 -9.42 20.33 -15.83
N LEU A 306 -8.59 21.34 -16.09
CA LEU A 306 -9.03 22.64 -16.61
C LEU A 306 -9.92 22.47 -17.86
N LEU A 307 -11.07 23.14 -17.88
CA LEU A 307 -12.10 23.02 -18.95
C LEU A 307 -12.66 21.61 -19.14
N GLY A 308 -12.42 20.72 -18.18
CA GLY A 308 -13.03 19.39 -18.16
C GLY A 308 -14.52 19.44 -17.83
N THR A 309 -15.19 18.31 -18.04
CA THR A 309 -16.61 18.09 -17.75
C THR A 309 -16.80 16.70 -17.14
N ASP A 310 -18.05 16.34 -16.82
CA ASP A 310 -18.44 15.00 -16.41
C ASP A 310 -17.98 13.89 -17.39
N ARG A 311 -17.75 14.24 -18.66
CA ARG A 311 -17.33 13.32 -19.72
C ARG A 311 -15.87 12.89 -19.67
N THR A 312 -15.02 13.59 -18.92
CA THR A 312 -13.57 13.31 -18.85
C THR A 312 -13.31 11.86 -18.47
N PHE A 313 -13.99 11.37 -17.44
CA PHE A 313 -13.83 9.99 -16.93
C PHE A 313 -14.98 9.04 -17.30
N LEU A 314 -15.91 9.46 -18.17
CA LEU A 314 -17.00 8.60 -18.62
C LEU A 314 -16.48 7.32 -19.28
N ARG A 315 -15.46 7.44 -20.15
CA ARG A 315 -14.85 6.28 -20.82
C ARG A 315 -14.14 5.36 -19.83
N PHE A 316 -13.49 5.91 -18.80
CA PHE A 316 -12.89 5.12 -17.72
C PHE A 316 -13.96 4.31 -16.99
N SER A 317 -15.06 4.95 -16.61
CA SER A 317 -16.17 4.28 -15.92
C SER A 317 -16.77 3.14 -16.75
N GLN A 318 -17.04 3.40 -18.04
CA GLN A 318 -17.55 2.37 -18.97
C GLN A 318 -16.57 1.20 -19.14
N TYR A 319 -15.26 1.49 -19.20
CA TYR A 319 -14.24 0.45 -19.33
C TYR A 319 -14.17 -0.42 -18.06
N MET A 320 -14.21 0.17 -16.87
CA MET A 320 -14.22 -0.57 -15.61
C MET A 320 -15.47 -1.43 -15.44
N GLU A 321 -16.63 -0.91 -15.85
CA GLU A 321 -17.89 -1.64 -15.80
C GLU A 321 -17.90 -2.83 -16.77
N GLN A 322 -17.38 -2.64 -17.99
CA GLN A 322 -17.23 -3.73 -18.97
C GLN A 322 -16.33 -4.86 -18.45
N ARG A 323 -15.33 -4.52 -17.63
CA ARG A 323 -14.39 -5.46 -17.01
C ARG A 323 -14.92 -6.07 -15.70
N GLY A 324 -16.06 -5.59 -15.18
CA GLY A 324 -16.61 -6.02 -13.90
C GLY A 324 -15.82 -5.55 -12.68
N LEU A 325 -14.97 -4.53 -12.81
CA LEU A 325 -14.07 -4.07 -11.75
C LEU A 325 -14.70 -3.00 -10.84
N ALA A 326 -15.52 -2.13 -11.41
CA ALA A 326 -16.23 -1.05 -10.73
C ALA A 326 -17.48 -0.64 -11.54
N LYS A 327 -18.34 0.19 -10.96
CA LYS A 327 -19.58 0.67 -11.61
C LYS A 327 -19.62 2.20 -11.70
N ASP A 328 -20.29 2.76 -12.71
CA ASP A 328 -20.62 4.19 -12.72
C ASP A 328 -21.61 4.46 -11.58
N GLY A 329 -21.11 4.98 -10.47
CA GLY A 329 -21.83 5.00 -9.21
C GLY A 329 -22.60 6.29 -8.97
N ALA A 330 -22.04 7.43 -9.36
CA ALA A 330 -22.68 8.74 -9.22
C ALA A 330 -22.02 9.83 -10.08
N LEU A 331 -22.78 10.89 -10.32
CA LEU A 331 -22.30 12.19 -10.80
C LEU A 331 -22.57 13.25 -9.74
N CYS A 332 -21.52 13.89 -9.23
CA CYS A 332 -21.63 15.02 -8.32
C CYS A 332 -21.24 16.31 -9.02
N THR A 333 -22.18 17.24 -9.14
CA THR A 333 -21.97 18.54 -9.77
C THR A 333 -21.81 19.61 -8.69
N VAL A 334 -20.71 20.37 -8.73
CA VAL A 334 -20.42 21.47 -7.81
C VAL A 334 -20.60 22.79 -8.53
N THR A 335 -21.51 23.61 -8.02
CA THR A 335 -21.76 24.96 -8.53
C THR A 335 -20.59 25.90 -8.25
N ALA A 336 -20.51 27.01 -8.98
CA ALA A 336 -19.47 28.04 -8.75
C ALA A 336 -19.50 28.65 -7.32
N LYS A 337 -20.61 28.49 -6.59
CA LYS A 337 -20.78 28.92 -5.20
C LYS A 337 -20.43 27.83 -4.17
N GLY A 338 -20.14 26.61 -4.62
CA GLY A 338 -19.82 25.46 -3.78
C GLY A 338 -21.02 24.69 -3.24
N ALA A 339 -22.23 24.89 -3.78
CA ALA A 339 -23.32 23.94 -3.56
C ALA A 339 -23.10 22.69 -4.42
N VAL A 340 -23.36 21.51 -3.85
CA VAL A 340 -23.15 20.20 -4.48
C VAL A 340 -24.49 19.51 -4.67
N ASP A 341 -24.68 18.87 -5.82
CA ASP A 341 -25.78 17.95 -6.10
C ASP A 341 -25.21 16.62 -6.59
N CYS A 342 -25.55 15.50 -5.94
CA CYS A 342 -25.03 14.17 -6.27
C CYS A 342 -26.16 13.27 -6.76
N VAL A 343 -26.15 12.94 -8.05
CA VAL A 343 -27.07 11.97 -8.65
C VAL A 343 -26.46 10.58 -8.54
N ILE A 344 -27.07 9.73 -7.71
CA ILE A 344 -26.64 8.33 -7.53
C ILE A 344 -27.18 7.46 -8.66
N ASN A 345 -26.29 6.83 -9.42
CA ASN A 345 -26.62 5.96 -10.55
C ASN A 345 -26.78 4.49 -10.13
N ASP A 346 -26.03 4.03 -9.13
CA ASP A 346 -26.06 2.63 -8.67
C ASP A 346 -25.86 2.48 -7.15
N TYR A 347 -26.86 1.92 -6.46
CA TYR A 347 -26.84 1.62 -5.02
C TYR A 347 -26.22 0.26 -4.65
N SER A 348 -26.05 -0.63 -5.62
CA SER A 348 -25.64 -2.02 -5.37
C SER A 348 -24.12 -2.21 -5.33
N SER A 349 -23.35 -1.36 -6.01
CA SER A 349 -21.90 -1.52 -6.10
C SER A 349 -21.17 -1.16 -4.80
N ASN A 350 -20.25 -2.03 -4.39
CA ASN A 350 -19.25 -1.76 -3.36
C ASN A 350 -18.01 -1.00 -3.91
N ARG A 351 -17.90 -0.83 -5.22
CA ARG A 351 -16.82 -0.10 -5.91
C ARG A 351 -17.42 0.93 -6.90
N PRO A 352 -18.11 1.97 -6.40
CA PRO A 352 -18.69 3.01 -7.26
C PRO A 352 -17.61 3.99 -7.73
N ILE A 353 -17.65 4.36 -9.00
CA ILE A 353 -16.92 5.50 -9.54
C ILE A 353 -17.82 6.73 -9.43
N VAL A 354 -17.35 7.75 -8.73
CA VAL A 354 -18.04 9.02 -8.51
C VAL A 354 -17.36 10.07 -9.37
N ARG A 355 -18.03 10.51 -10.44
CA ARG A 355 -17.51 11.55 -11.32
C ARG A 355 -17.85 12.92 -10.73
N ILE A 356 -16.86 13.80 -10.63
CA ILE A 356 -17.02 15.15 -10.12
C ILE A 356 -16.98 16.14 -11.28
N GLU A 357 -17.98 17.00 -11.36
CA GLU A 357 -18.06 18.09 -12.32
C GLU A 357 -18.07 19.44 -11.61
N TYR A 358 -17.19 20.35 -12.02
CA TYR A 358 -17.17 21.73 -11.55
C TYR A 358 -17.86 22.63 -12.59
N GLU A 359 -18.90 23.36 -12.18
CA GLU A 359 -19.56 24.37 -13.03
C GLU A 359 -18.55 25.45 -13.48
N ASP A 360 -17.64 25.83 -12.57
CA ASP A 360 -16.48 26.67 -12.88
C ASP A 360 -15.21 25.81 -12.99
N ALA A 361 -15.01 25.19 -14.15
CA ALA A 361 -13.84 24.37 -14.46
C ALA A 361 -12.52 25.17 -14.57
N GLU A 362 -12.56 26.50 -14.41
CA GLU A 362 -11.41 27.41 -14.46
C GLU A 362 -11.05 27.98 -13.07
N ALA A 363 -11.74 27.53 -12.02
CA ALA A 363 -11.53 27.97 -10.64
C ALA A 363 -10.12 27.67 -10.12
N SER A 364 -9.71 28.37 -9.07
CA SER A 364 -8.39 28.24 -8.45
C SER A 364 -8.16 26.84 -7.91
N LEU A 365 -6.88 26.47 -7.74
CA LEU A 365 -6.50 25.18 -7.12
C LEU A 365 -7.17 25.02 -5.74
N ASN A 366 -7.18 26.10 -4.95
CA ASN A 366 -7.80 26.10 -3.64
C ASN A 366 -9.31 25.85 -3.69
N ASN A 367 -10.02 26.45 -4.65
CA ASN A 367 -11.45 26.22 -4.82
C ASN A 367 -11.74 24.79 -5.26
N GLN A 368 -10.99 24.26 -6.24
CA GLN A 368 -11.17 22.88 -6.70
C GLN A 368 -10.89 21.87 -5.58
N THR A 369 -9.86 22.08 -4.75
CA THR A 369 -9.60 21.25 -3.57
C THR A 369 -10.76 21.31 -2.56
N LYS A 370 -11.29 22.51 -2.30
CA LYS A 370 -12.46 22.67 -1.40
C LYS A 370 -13.70 21.98 -1.96
N TRP A 371 -13.95 22.10 -3.27
CA TRP A 371 -15.09 21.50 -3.94
C TRP A 371 -15.01 19.99 -4.01
N LEU A 372 -13.82 19.42 -4.19
CA LEU A 372 -13.58 17.98 -4.05
C LEU A 372 -14.01 17.50 -2.66
N ASN A 373 -13.61 18.19 -1.60
CA ASN A 373 -14.02 17.85 -0.23
C ASN A 373 -15.54 17.90 -0.04
N LEU A 374 -16.18 18.98 -0.52
CA LEU A 374 -17.63 19.11 -0.43
C LEU A 374 -18.36 18.02 -1.22
N ALA A 375 -17.85 17.63 -2.39
CA ALA A 375 -18.43 16.55 -3.19
C ALA A 375 -18.33 15.19 -2.50
N ILE A 376 -17.21 14.90 -1.83
CA ILE A 376 -17.01 13.67 -1.06
C ILE A 376 -17.97 13.60 0.13
N GLU A 377 -18.11 14.70 0.88
CA GLU A 377 -19.02 14.77 2.03
C GLU A 377 -20.49 14.66 1.62
N GLU A 378 -20.90 15.34 0.54
CA GLU A 378 -22.26 15.25 0.01
C GLU A 378 -22.56 13.84 -0.48
N TYR A 379 -21.62 13.22 -1.21
CA TYR A 379 -21.77 11.82 -1.65
C TYR A 379 -21.93 10.86 -0.46
N LYS A 380 -21.13 11.04 0.60
CA LYS A 380 -21.22 10.24 1.83
C LYS A 380 -22.60 10.39 2.49
N ALA A 381 -23.14 11.60 2.54
CA ALA A 381 -24.47 11.88 3.06
C ALA A 381 -25.57 11.23 2.21
N GLU A 382 -25.57 11.44 0.89
CA GLU A 382 -26.56 10.91 -0.05
C GLU A 382 -26.56 9.37 -0.12
N ARG A 383 -25.38 8.75 0.02
CA ARG A 383 -25.26 7.29 0.08
C ARG A 383 -25.76 6.70 1.39
N ASN A 384 -25.86 7.50 2.44
CA ASN A 384 -26.10 7.04 3.81
C ASN A 384 -25.19 5.84 4.16
N ARG A 385 -23.91 5.92 3.75
CA ARG A 385 -22.92 4.86 3.94
C ARG A 385 -21.57 5.49 4.22
N SER A 386 -20.94 5.10 5.32
CA SER A 386 -19.57 5.48 5.63
C SER A 386 -18.59 4.68 4.78
N PHE A 387 -17.46 5.30 4.47
CA PHE A 387 -16.26 4.67 3.95
C PHE A 387 -15.07 5.29 4.65
N ASP A 388 -14.14 4.44 5.06
CA ASP A 388 -12.88 4.85 5.68
C ASP A 388 -11.74 4.82 4.66
N ARG A 389 -12.04 4.38 3.43
CA ARG A 389 -11.11 4.23 2.30
C ARG A 389 -11.79 4.64 1.00
N MET A 390 -11.03 5.27 0.11
CA MET A 390 -11.44 5.70 -1.22
C MET A 390 -10.24 5.78 -2.14
N TYR A 391 -10.50 5.71 -3.44
CA TYR A 391 -9.52 6.00 -4.46
C TYR A 391 -9.81 7.35 -5.09
N VAL A 392 -8.78 8.00 -5.63
CA VAL A 392 -8.93 9.24 -6.37
C VAL A 392 -8.19 9.13 -7.69
N ILE A 393 -8.84 9.57 -8.76
CA ILE A 393 -8.19 9.73 -10.06
C ILE A 393 -8.33 11.17 -10.52
N GLY A 394 -7.27 11.74 -11.08
CA GLY A 394 -7.26 13.14 -11.47
C GLY A 394 -6.53 13.36 -12.78
N HIS A 395 -7.11 14.14 -13.69
CA HIS A 395 -6.47 14.54 -14.93
C HIS A 395 -6.00 15.98 -14.85
N SER A 396 -4.78 16.26 -15.30
CA SER A 396 -4.24 17.62 -15.37
C SER A 396 -4.39 18.36 -14.02
N MET A 397 -5.02 19.54 -14.01
CA MET A 397 -5.32 20.29 -12.79
C MET A 397 -6.10 19.47 -11.74
N GLY A 398 -6.97 18.56 -12.15
CA GLY A 398 -7.74 17.71 -11.24
C GLY A 398 -6.85 16.78 -10.41
N GLY A 399 -5.74 16.30 -10.96
CA GLY A 399 -4.74 15.52 -10.22
C GLY A 399 -3.95 16.38 -9.22
N VAL A 400 -3.63 17.63 -9.57
CA VAL A 400 -3.03 18.58 -8.62
C VAL A 400 -4.01 18.95 -7.50
N ALA A 401 -5.29 19.14 -7.82
CA ALA A 401 -6.34 19.39 -6.83
C ALA A 401 -6.57 18.20 -5.90
N ALA A 402 -6.50 16.96 -6.42
CA ALA A 402 -6.56 15.73 -5.64
C ALA A 402 -5.34 15.57 -4.72
N ALA A 403 -4.13 15.80 -5.23
CA ALA A 403 -2.92 15.80 -4.41
C ALA A 403 -2.98 16.87 -3.31
N ASN A 404 -3.42 18.09 -3.65
CA ASN A 404 -3.59 19.14 -2.66
C ASN A 404 -4.70 18.80 -1.65
N TYR A 405 -5.77 18.11 -2.05
CA TYR A 405 -6.76 17.57 -1.12
C TYR A 405 -6.10 16.64 -0.11
N ILE A 406 -5.37 15.62 -0.58
CA ILE A 406 -4.67 14.64 0.28
C ILE A 406 -3.77 15.32 1.32
N LEU A 407 -3.01 16.34 0.91
CA LEU A 407 -2.09 17.08 1.79
C LEU A 407 -2.79 17.96 2.84
N ASN A 408 -4.07 18.26 2.67
CA ASN A 408 -4.85 19.12 3.57
C ASN A 408 -5.92 18.35 4.36
N GLN A 409 -5.99 17.02 4.25
CA GLN A 409 -6.90 16.21 5.05
C GLN A 409 -6.29 15.78 6.39
N ASP A 410 -7.12 15.80 7.43
CA ASP A 410 -6.77 15.33 8.77
C ASP A 410 -7.01 13.82 8.92
N GLU A 411 -8.07 13.29 8.30
CA GLU A 411 -8.44 11.86 8.31
C GLU A 411 -8.17 11.20 6.94
N TYR A 412 -7.42 10.08 6.95
CA TYR A 412 -6.94 9.42 5.72
C TYR A 412 -7.99 8.48 5.17
N ILE A 413 -8.70 8.98 4.17
CA ILE A 413 -9.61 8.17 3.37
C ILE A 413 -8.94 7.77 2.04
N VAL A 414 -7.97 8.53 1.51
CA VAL A 414 -7.37 8.18 0.20
C VAL A 414 -6.34 7.07 0.33
N ASP A 415 -6.58 5.97 -0.38
CA ASP A 415 -5.67 4.82 -0.47
C ASP A 415 -4.80 4.85 -1.71
N LYS A 416 -5.43 5.13 -2.86
CA LYS A 416 -4.80 5.10 -4.17
C LYS A 416 -5.10 6.39 -4.91
N LEU A 417 -4.05 6.99 -5.45
CA LEU A 417 -4.13 8.15 -6.34
C LEU A 417 -3.62 7.77 -7.72
N VAL A 418 -4.42 7.97 -8.76
CA VAL A 418 -3.93 7.92 -10.15
C VAL A 418 -3.96 9.30 -10.76
N THR A 419 -2.85 9.74 -11.34
CA THR A 419 -2.78 11.03 -12.00
C THR A 419 -2.47 10.89 -13.48
N PHE A 420 -3.19 11.66 -14.29
CA PHE A 420 -3.02 11.69 -15.74
C PHE A 420 -2.45 13.04 -16.13
N ASP A 421 -1.15 13.06 -16.39
CA ASP A 421 -0.38 14.21 -16.86
C ASP A 421 -0.66 15.48 -16.04
N SER A 422 -0.53 15.36 -14.71
CA SER A 422 -0.89 16.40 -13.75
C SER A 422 0.31 17.29 -13.43
N PRO A 423 0.28 18.61 -13.72
CA PRO A 423 1.47 19.46 -13.67
C PRO A 423 1.86 19.86 -12.23
N PHE A 424 2.43 18.95 -11.45
CA PHE A 424 2.81 19.19 -10.06
C PHE A 424 3.97 20.20 -9.92
N ALA A 425 4.88 20.27 -10.89
CA ALA A 425 5.89 21.34 -10.98
C ALA A 425 5.41 22.56 -11.77
N GLY A 426 4.12 22.60 -12.10
CA GLY A 426 3.51 23.62 -12.94
C GLY A 426 3.70 23.36 -14.42
N THR A 427 3.13 24.24 -15.23
CA THR A 427 3.10 24.08 -16.68
C THR A 427 3.38 25.41 -17.37
N ARG A 428 3.96 25.31 -18.57
CA ARG A 428 4.15 26.44 -19.47
C ARG A 428 2.84 26.91 -20.12
N LEU A 429 1.70 26.29 -19.80
CA LEU A 429 0.36 26.76 -20.16
C LEU A 429 0.14 28.23 -19.77
N ALA A 430 0.71 28.70 -18.66
CA ALA A 430 0.66 30.11 -18.26
C ALA A 430 1.37 31.06 -19.25
N ASN A 431 2.42 30.59 -19.94
CA ASN A 431 3.12 31.34 -20.99
C ASN A 431 2.46 31.20 -22.38
N PHE A 432 1.50 30.27 -22.53
CA PHE A 432 0.78 29.98 -23.77
C PHE A 432 -0.45 30.89 -23.98
N GLY A 433 -0.66 31.88 -23.11
CA GLY A 433 -1.80 32.78 -23.12
C GLY A 433 -1.94 33.70 -24.35
N LEU A 434 -1.03 33.63 -25.31
CA LEU A 434 -1.17 34.32 -26.61
C LEU A 434 -1.68 33.40 -27.73
N SER A 435 -1.60 32.08 -27.56
CA SER A 435 -2.01 31.07 -28.56
C SER A 435 -3.27 30.27 -28.17
N ALA A 436 -3.60 30.16 -26.87
CA ALA A 436 -4.79 29.43 -26.40
C ALA A 436 -6.10 30.24 -26.36
N SER A 437 -6.05 31.56 -26.54
CA SER A 437 -7.27 32.39 -26.61
C SER A 437 -8.24 31.94 -27.72
N ASN A 438 -7.71 31.36 -28.80
CA ASN A 438 -8.50 30.77 -29.89
C ASN A 438 -9.28 29.49 -29.50
N PHE A 439 -8.97 28.89 -28.35
CA PHE A 439 -9.70 27.74 -27.78
C PHE A 439 -10.64 28.16 -26.64
N GLY A 440 -10.91 29.46 -26.47
CA GLY A 440 -11.80 29.98 -25.42
C GLY A 440 -11.19 30.01 -24.03
N VAL A 441 -9.88 29.78 -23.92
CA VAL A 441 -9.17 29.77 -22.63
C VAL A 441 -9.02 31.19 -22.10
N ASN A 442 -9.61 31.48 -20.94
CA ASN A 442 -9.38 32.75 -20.26
C ASN A 442 -8.00 32.71 -19.61
N THR A 443 -7.06 33.50 -20.14
CA THR A 443 -5.68 33.55 -19.63
C THR A 443 -5.56 34.29 -18.30
N GLY A 444 -6.64 34.96 -17.88
CA GLY A 444 -6.84 35.45 -16.53
C GLY A 444 -7.51 34.45 -15.59
N SER A 445 -7.74 33.20 -16.01
CA SER A 445 -8.36 32.19 -15.14
C SER A 445 -7.50 31.96 -13.90
N PRO A 446 -8.14 31.83 -12.72
CA PRO A 446 -7.42 31.49 -11.49
C PRO A 446 -6.62 30.19 -11.61
N ALA A 447 -7.17 29.17 -12.30
CA ALA A 447 -6.50 27.92 -12.58
C ALA A 447 -5.14 28.07 -13.28
N ILE A 448 -5.08 28.82 -14.38
CA ILE A 448 -3.85 28.99 -15.16
C ILE A 448 -2.81 29.78 -14.37
N ARG A 449 -3.25 30.80 -13.63
CA ARG A 449 -2.36 31.56 -12.75
C ARG A 449 -1.75 30.66 -11.68
N ASP A 450 -2.57 29.82 -11.06
CA ASP A 450 -2.11 28.91 -10.01
C ASP A 450 -1.15 27.85 -10.57
N LEU A 451 -1.36 27.34 -11.79
CA LEU A 451 -0.48 26.33 -12.40
C LEU A 451 0.85 26.89 -12.97
N SER A 452 1.09 28.20 -12.88
CA SER A 452 2.39 28.77 -13.25
C SER A 452 3.48 28.31 -12.27
N PRO A 453 4.66 27.86 -12.74
CA PRO A 453 5.80 27.49 -11.88
C PRO A 453 6.22 28.58 -10.88
N SER A 454 5.93 29.85 -11.18
CA SER A 454 6.28 30.99 -10.34
C SER A 454 5.18 31.40 -9.36
N SER A 455 3.99 30.80 -9.43
CA SER A 455 2.82 31.21 -8.65
C SER A 455 3.00 30.91 -7.16
N ASP A 456 2.43 31.76 -6.31
CA ASP A 456 2.43 31.53 -4.86
C ASP A 456 1.60 30.30 -4.49
N GLY A 457 0.51 30.03 -5.24
CA GLY A 457 -0.36 28.88 -5.03
C GLY A 457 0.36 27.55 -5.25
N LEU A 458 1.06 27.42 -6.38
CA LEU A 458 1.82 26.21 -6.71
C LEU A 458 3.01 26.03 -5.77
N LYS A 459 3.76 27.09 -5.47
CA LYS A 459 4.86 27.02 -4.50
C LYS A 459 4.38 26.59 -3.12
N SER A 460 3.22 27.09 -2.69
CA SER A 460 2.61 26.68 -1.42
C SER A 460 2.15 25.23 -1.43
N PHE A 461 1.67 24.72 -2.57
CA PHE A 461 1.37 23.31 -2.77
C PHE A 461 2.65 22.45 -2.74
N GLN A 462 3.67 22.81 -3.52
CA GLN A 462 4.94 22.08 -3.59
C GLN A 462 5.65 22.03 -2.24
N ALA A 463 5.62 23.11 -1.47
CA ALA A 463 6.17 23.13 -0.11
C ALA A 463 5.47 22.13 0.85
N LYS A 464 4.24 21.72 0.54
CA LYS A 464 3.51 20.68 1.30
C LYS A 464 3.80 19.26 0.81
N LEU A 465 4.37 19.07 -0.37
CA LEU A 465 4.69 17.73 -0.91
C LEU A 465 5.67 16.97 -0.01
N GLU A 466 6.55 17.69 0.69
CA GLU A 466 7.41 17.13 1.74
C GLU A 466 6.62 16.43 2.86
N THR A 467 5.34 16.75 3.02
CA THR A 467 4.43 16.15 4.00
C THR A 467 3.55 15.05 3.42
N TRP A 468 3.90 14.53 2.24
CA TRP A 468 3.13 13.49 1.56
C TRP A 468 2.95 12.25 2.46
N PRO A 469 1.73 11.73 2.58
CA PRO A 469 1.46 10.52 3.34
C PRO A 469 2.03 9.29 2.64
N ARG A 470 2.89 8.52 3.32
CA ARG A 470 3.49 7.29 2.75
C ARG A 470 2.45 6.20 2.44
N SER A 471 1.29 6.26 3.11
CA SER A 471 0.17 5.34 2.93
C SER A 471 -0.53 5.43 1.59
N VAL A 472 -0.41 6.56 0.89
CA VAL A 472 -1.08 6.74 -0.39
C VAL A 472 -0.23 6.11 -1.48
N GLN A 473 -0.76 5.07 -2.11
CA GLN A 473 -0.17 4.47 -3.30
C GLN A 473 -0.46 5.38 -4.49
N VAL A 474 0.54 5.69 -5.29
CA VAL A 474 0.41 6.62 -6.42
C VAL A 474 0.71 5.89 -7.72
N TYR A 475 -0.03 6.19 -8.78
CA TYR A 475 0.39 5.87 -10.14
C TYR A 475 0.26 7.12 -11.01
N SER A 476 1.40 7.64 -11.47
CA SER A 476 1.46 8.87 -12.23
C SER A 476 1.81 8.60 -13.69
N PHE A 477 0.89 8.96 -14.59
CA PHE A 477 1.13 8.94 -16.03
C PHE A 477 1.58 10.32 -16.50
N SER A 478 2.56 10.37 -17.40
CA SER A 478 2.94 11.56 -18.15
C SER A 478 2.73 11.35 -19.65
N GLY A 479 2.19 12.36 -20.33
CA GLY A 479 2.03 12.36 -21.79
C GLY A 479 3.25 12.93 -22.49
N ARG A 480 3.75 12.25 -23.53
CA ARG A 480 4.79 12.75 -24.45
C ARG A 480 4.36 12.75 -25.93
N GLY A 481 3.09 12.51 -26.23
CA GLY A 481 2.56 12.44 -27.59
C GLY A 481 1.87 13.72 -28.07
N GLY A 482 1.59 13.77 -29.38
CA GLY A 482 0.83 14.85 -30.03
C GLY A 482 1.64 16.11 -30.37
N GLU A 483 0.97 17.12 -30.92
CA GLU A 483 1.59 18.38 -31.36
C GLU A 483 1.87 19.36 -30.20
N PHE A 484 1.23 19.15 -29.05
CA PHE A 484 1.30 20.05 -27.89
C PHE A 484 1.88 19.33 -26.67
N ASN A 485 3.18 19.51 -26.46
CA ASN A 485 3.85 19.07 -25.23
C ASN A 485 3.70 20.15 -24.15
N LEU A 486 2.53 20.19 -23.51
CA LEU A 486 2.13 21.26 -22.59
C LEU A 486 2.75 21.13 -21.19
N ILE A 487 3.09 19.91 -20.80
CA ILE A 487 3.56 19.57 -19.47
C ILE A 487 4.81 18.71 -19.62
N GLU A 488 5.90 19.14 -18.98
CA GLU A 488 7.12 18.35 -18.98
C GLU A 488 6.92 17.14 -18.06
N PRO A 489 7.44 15.95 -18.42
CA PRO A 489 7.27 14.79 -17.56
C PRO A 489 7.85 14.92 -16.16
N SER A 490 8.94 15.69 -16.00
CA SER A 490 9.44 16.04 -14.66
C SER A 490 8.42 16.81 -13.82
N SER A 491 7.51 17.55 -14.46
CA SER A 491 6.37 18.18 -13.78
C SER A 491 5.26 17.18 -13.46
N SER A 492 4.95 16.29 -14.40
CA SER A 492 3.91 15.27 -14.23
C SER A 492 4.27 14.17 -13.23
N LEU A 493 5.56 13.85 -13.11
CA LEU A 493 6.06 12.73 -12.31
C LEU A 493 6.69 13.18 -10.99
N LEU A 494 6.64 14.47 -10.66
CA LEU A 494 7.29 15.08 -9.48
C LEU A 494 7.03 14.34 -8.15
N LEU A 495 5.88 13.67 -8.00
CA LEU A 495 5.57 12.90 -6.78
C LEU A 495 6.59 11.77 -6.49
N GLU A 496 7.35 11.32 -7.49
CA GLU A 496 8.42 10.33 -7.31
C GLU A 496 9.57 10.82 -6.43
N GLU A 497 9.72 12.13 -6.28
CA GLU A 497 10.70 12.73 -5.37
C GLU A 497 10.26 12.67 -3.89
N TYR A 498 8.96 12.46 -3.62
CA TYR A 498 8.36 12.63 -2.28
C TYR A 498 7.79 11.34 -1.68
N THR A 499 7.57 10.31 -2.48
CA THR A 499 7.11 9.01 -2.01
C THR A 499 7.76 7.89 -2.81
N ASN A 500 8.11 6.81 -2.13
CA ASN A 500 8.53 5.56 -2.75
C ASN A 500 7.32 4.66 -3.07
N ASN A 501 6.13 5.00 -2.59
CA ASN A 501 4.90 4.27 -2.87
C ASN A 501 4.26 4.76 -4.17
N ILE A 502 5.01 4.70 -5.27
CA ILE A 502 4.62 5.26 -6.56
C ILE A 502 5.10 4.43 -7.75
N GLY A 503 4.20 4.22 -8.71
CA GLY A 503 4.54 3.86 -10.08
C GLY A 503 4.54 5.10 -10.97
N THR A 504 5.48 5.18 -11.91
CA THR A 504 5.51 6.25 -12.92
C THR A 504 5.58 5.67 -14.31
N GLU A 505 4.86 6.29 -15.24
CA GLU A 505 4.89 5.88 -16.64
C GLU A 505 4.79 7.07 -17.58
N THR A 506 5.61 7.05 -18.63
CA THR A 506 5.53 8.04 -19.71
C THR A 506 4.96 7.39 -20.97
N VAL A 507 3.78 7.85 -21.40
CA VAL A 507 3.03 7.27 -22.51
C VAL A 507 3.10 8.13 -23.78
N PRO A 508 3.00 7.54 -24.98
CA PRO A 508 3.15 8.23 -26.27
C PRO A 508 1.86 8.99 -26.68
N TYR A 509 1.10 9.47 -25.71
CA TYR A 509 -0.19 10.14 -25.92
C TYR A 509 -0.13 11.60 -25.51
N ASP A 510 -0.97 12.42 -26.12
CA ASP A 510 -1.10 13.83 -25.78
C ASP A 510 -1.85 14.03 -24.46
N HIS A 511 -1.64 15.22 -23.88
CA HIS A 511 -2.24 15.67 -22.64
C HIS A 511 -3.76 15.49 -22.57
N PHE A 512 -4.47 15.67 -23.69
CA PHE A 512 -5.93 15.67 -23.71
C PHE A 512 -6.52 14.27 -23.88
N SER A 513 -5.75 13.30 -24.39
CA SER A 513 -6.28 12.01 -24.77
C SER A 513 -5.78 10.83 -23.94
N LEU A 514 -4.69 10.96 -23.16
CA LEU A 514 -4.11 9.84 -22.42
C LEU A 514 -5.11 9.12 -21.50
N HIS A 515 -5.98 9.86 -20.80
CA HIS A 515 -6.97 9.34 -19.85
C HIS A 515 -8.12 8.56 -20.54
N ARG A 516 -8.03 8.34 -21.86
CA ARG A 516 -9.02 7.61 -22.69
C ARG A 516 -8.39 6.44 -23.44
N LYS A 517 -7.09 6.20 -23.28
CA LYS A 517 -6.35 5.18 -24.04
C LYS A 517 -6.47 3.84 -23.35
N THR A 518 -6.70 2.79 -24.13
CA THR A 518 -7.11 1.48 -23.59
C THR A 518 -6.05 0.85 -22.69
N ASP A 519 -4.77 1.01 -23.02
CA ASP A 519 -3.63 0.60 -22.20
C ASP A 519 -3.60 1.36 -20.86
N VAL A 520 -3.66 2.70 -20.91
CA VAL A 520 -3.72 3.56 -19.70
C VAL A 520 -4.92 3.20 -18.82
N LEU A 521 -6.09 2.98 -19.42
CA LEU A 521 -7.31 2.58 -18.71
C LEU A 521 -7.16 1.19 -18.07
N ARG A 522 -6.56 0.24 -18.78
CA ARG A 522 -6.28 -1.11 -18.27
C ARG A 522 -5.38 -1.02 -17.05
N GLU A 523 -4.22 -0.39 -17.17
CA GLU A 523 -3.23 -0.27 -16.09
C GLU A 523 -3.78 0.49 -14.89
N THR A 524 -4.57 1.54 -15.12
CA THR A 524 -5.31 2.23 -14.04
C THR A 524 -6.28 1.28 -13.33
N GLY A 525 -7.04 0.48 -14.08
CA GLY A 525 -8.02 -0.46 -13.53
C GLY A 525 -7.37 -1.58 -12.73
N GLU A 526 -6.28 -2.14 -13.26
CA GLU A 526 -5.50 -3.13 -12.56
C GLU A 526 -4.92 -2.53 -11.27
N PHE A 527 -4.29 -1.35 -11.33
CA PHE A 527 -3.74 -0.64 -10.16
C PHE A 527 -4.80 -0.38 -9.09
N LEU A 528 -6.00 0.07 -9.46
CA LEU A 528 -7.04 0.38 -8.49
C LEU A 528 -7.72 -0.87 -7.91
N TYR A 529 -8.06 -1.84 -8.75
CA TYR A 529 -9.06 -2.87 -8.41
C TYR A 529 -8.56 -4.32 -8.43
N GLU A 530 -7.44 -4.61 -9.10
CA GLU A 530 -6.91 -5.98 -9.24
C GLU A 530 -5.61 -6.18 -8.43
N TYR A 531 -4.73 -5.16 -8.35
CA TYR A 531 -3.47 -5.25 -7.59
C TYR A 531 -3.68 -4.96 -6.11
N SER A 532 -3.31 -5.92 -5.26
CA SER A 532 -3.41 -5.78 -3.80
C SER A 532 -2.09 -5.70 -3.04
N ASN A 533 -0.90 -5.90 -3.64
CA ASN A 533 0.33 -5.96 -2.81
C ASN A 533 1.69 -5.66 -3.51
N GLU A 534 1.78 -4.82 -4.55
CA GLU A 534 3.11 -4.51 -5.15
C GLU A 534 3.31 -3.02 -5.44
N PHE A 535 3.77 -2.28 -4.42
CA PHE A 535 4.79 -1.25 -4.61
C PHE A 535 5.79 -1.35 -3.47
N ASN A 536 6.86 -2.09 -3.71
CA ASN A 536 8.11 -1.96 -2.97
C ASN A 536 9.16 -1.63 -4.03
N PRO A 537 9.49 -0.35 -4.31
CA PRO A 537 10.75 -0.11 -4.99
C PRO A 537 11.83 -0.54 -4.00
N VAL A 538 12.33 -1.74 -4.24
CA VAL A 538 13.65 -2.15 -3.77
C VAL A 538 14.57 -0.99 -4.11
N GLU A 539 15.16 -0.35 -3.11
CA GLU A 539 16.32 0.51 -3.29
C GLU A 539 17.32 -0.29 -4.14
N THR A 540 17.43 0.06 -5.41
CA THR A 540 18.52 -0.43 -6.23
C THR A 540 19.79 0.21 -5.69
N GLN A 541 20.49 -0.57 -4.86
CA GLN A 541 21.89 -0.52 -4.43
C GLN A 541 22.60 0.83 -4.34
#